data_AF-A0A4R5N834-F1
#
_entry.id   AF-A0A4R5N834-F1
#
_cell.length_a   1.000
_cell.length_b   1.000
_cell.length_c   1.000
_cell.angle_alpha   90.00
_cell.angle_beta   90.00
_cell.angle_gamma   90.00
#
_symmetry.space_group_name_H-M   'P 1'
#
loop_
_entity.id
_entity.type
_entity.pdbx_description
1 polymer ?
#
loop_
_entity_poly.entity_id
_entity_poly.type
_entity_poly.pdbx_seq_one_letter_code
_entity_poly.pdbx_strand_id
1 'polypeptide(L)'
;METNETIEALSRLLNETVGELQKLKEQDVAYVWNSDKKAYEELGIGRTYFEKIRHKLPHIEIPDEKTGSVGIVYPKKAVKQWLDEHTTTY
;
A
#
# COMPACT_ATOMS: atom_id res chain seq x y z
N MET A 1 7.57 -38.62 25.01
CA MET A 1 8.44 -37.93 24.03
C MET A 1 7.63 -37.18 22.96
N GLU A 2 6.34 -36.90 23.17
CA GLU A 2 5.43 -36.35 22.13
C GLU A 2 5.31 -34.82 22.13
N THR A 3 5.55 -34.17 23.27
CA THR A 3 5.43 -32.70 23.41
C THR A 3 6.43 -31.92 22.56
N ASN A 4 7.61 -32.50 22.30
CA ASN A 4 8.67 -31.81 21.56
C ASN A 4 8.35 -31.70 20.06
N GLU A 5 7.77 -32.75 19.47
CA GLU A 5 7.36 -32.76 18.07
C GLU A 5 6.17 -31.84 17.80
N THR A 6 5.25 -31.71 18.77
CA THR A 6 4.10 -30.80 18.66
C THR A 6 4.55 -29.33 18.70
N ILE A 7 5.53 -29.00 19.55
CA ILE A 7 6.09 -27.64 19.65
C ILE A 7 6.88 -27.27 18.38
N GLU A 8 7.63 -28.20 17.80
CA GLU A 8 8.32 -27.98 16.53
C GLU A 8 7.34 -27.78 15.37
N ALA A 9 6.25 -28.55 15.31
CA ALA A 9 5.22 -28.41 14.29
C ALA A 9 4.53 -27.04 14.37
N LEU A 10 4.18 -26.58 15.58
CA LEU A 10 3.61 -25.24 15.80
C LEU A 10 4.58 -24.13 15.43
N SER A 11 5.87 -24.29 15.73
CA SER A 11 6.90 -23.30 15.40
C SER A 11 7.11 -23.18 13.90
N ARG A 12 7.06 -24.29 13.15
CA ARG A 12 7.10 -24.26 11.67
C ARG A 12 5.89 -23.55 11.09
N LEU A 13 4.70 -23.88 11.56
CA LEU A 13 3.45 -23.29 11.07
C LEU A 13 3.40 -21.77 11.34
N LEU A 14 3.90 -21.33 12.50
CA LEU A 14 4.04 -19.91 12.81
C LEU A 14 5.03 -19.22 11.86
N ASN A 15 6.18 -19.83 11.60
CA ASN A 15 7.19 -19.27 10.68
C ASN A 15 6.68 -19.19 9.24
N GLU A 16 5.94 -20.20 8.78
CA GLU A 16 5.29 -20.18 7.47
C GLU A 16 4.27 -19.05 7.38
N THR A 17 3.41 -18.91 8.39
CA THR A 17 2.40 -17.84 8.46
C THR A 17 3.04 -16.44 8.47
N VAL A 18 4.11 -16.26 9.25
CA VAL A 18 4.86 -15.00 9.29
C VAL A 18 5.51 -14.71 7.93
N GLY A 19 6.05 -15.72 7.26
CA GLY A 19 6.60 -15.60 5.91
C GLY A 19 5.54 -15.20 4.87
N GLU A 20 4.33 -15.75 4.95
CA GLU A 20 3.22 -15.37 4.08
C GLU A 20 2.75 -13.93 4.33
N LEU A 21 2.67 -13.51 5.59
CA LEU A 21 2.34 -12.13 5.95
C LEU A 21 3.39 -11.13 5.45
N GLN A 22 4.67 -11.50 5.48
CA GLN A 22 5.74 -10.68 4.92
C GLN A 22 5.60 -10.53 3.40
N LYS A 23 5.31 -11.62 2.68
CA LYS A 23 5.06 -11.58 1.22
C LYS A 23 3.85 -10.71 0.87
N LEU A 24 2.76 -10.81 1.64
CA LEU A 24 1.58 -9.95 1.49
C LEU A 24 1.94 -8.48 1.69
N LYS A 25 2.72 -8.17 2.72
CA LYS A 25 3.19 -6.81 2.98
C LYS A 25 4.09 -6.27 1.87
N GLU A 26 4.97 -7.10 1.31
CA GLU A 26 5.81 -6.73 0.17
C GLU A 26 4.97 -6.46 -1.08
N GLN A 27 3.93 -7.26 -1.32
CA GLN A 27 2.97 -7.04 -2.39
C GLN A 27 2.21 -5.72 -2.21
N ASP A 28 1.71 -5.42 -1.01
CA ASP A 28 1.04 -4.14 -0.74
C ASP A 28 1.93 -2.94 -1.05
N VAL A 29 3.21 -2.99 -0.63
CA VAL A 29 4.19 -1.92 -0.95
C VAL A 29 4.41 -1.78 -2.46
N ALA A 30 4.35 -2.89 -3.20
CA ALA A 30 4.48 -2.86 -4.66
C ALA A 30 3.28 -2.23 -5.36
N TYR A 31 2.06 -2.42 -4.85
CA TYR A 31 0.83 -2.04 -5.55
C TYR A 31 0.22 -0.70 -5.15
N VAL A 32 0.50 -0.19 -3.95
CA VAL A 32 -0.11 1.05 -3.45
C VAL A 32 0.88 2.04 -2.84
N TRP A 33 0.57 3.33 -2.91
CA TRP A 33 1.19 4.35 -2.06
C TRP A 33 0.26 4.67 -0.89
N ASN A 34 0.75 4.50 0.34
CA ASN A 34 -0.03 4.71 1.56
C ASN A 34 0.07 6.13 2.15
N SER A 35 0.55 7.09 1.35
CA SER A 35 0.62 8.50 1.74
C SER A 35 0.80 9.39 0.52
N ASP A 36 0.33 10.64 0.62
CA ASP A 36 0.58 11.70 -0.36
C ASP A 36 2.07 11.86 -0.63
N LYS A 37 2.89 11.80 0.43
CA LYS A 37 4.34 11.95 0.36
C LYS A 37 4.96 10.93 -0.60
N LYS A 38 4.70 9.65 -0.37
CA LYS A 38 5.23 8.59 -1.24
C LYS A 38 4.69 8.70 -2.66
N ALA A 39 3.42 9.05 -2.82
CA ALA A 39 2.81 9.18 -4.13
C ALA A 39 3.52 10.25 -4.98
N TYR A 40 3.68 11.48 -4.49
CA TYR A 40 4.33 12.53 -5.29
C TYR A 40 5.83 12.29 -5.49
N GLU A 41 6.52 11.71 -4.51
CA GLU A 41 7.96 11.38 -4.61
C GLU A 41 8.22 10.31 -5.67
N GLU A 42 7.45 9.22 -5.68
CA GLU A 42 7.61 8.14 -6.67
C GLU A 42 7.05 8.49 -8.05
N LEU A 43 6.03 9.36 -8.14
CA LEU A 43 5.53 9.88 -9.41
C LEU A 43 6.46 10.92 -10.03
N GLY A 44 7.44 11.45 -9.29
CA GLY A 44 8.35 12.48 -9.77
C GLY A 44 7.67 13.82 -10.05
N ILE A 45 6.48 14.05 -9.48
CA ILE A 45 5.73 15.29 -9.68
C ILE A 45 5.89 16.21 -8.47
N GLY A 46 6.02 17.51 -8.72
CA GLY A 46 6.20 18.49 -7.66
C GLY A 46 5.03 18.48 -6.68
N ARG A 47 5.31 18.61 -5.38
CA ARG A 47 4.30 18.61 -4.30
C ARG A 47 3.12 19.54 -4.59
N THR A 48 3.40 20.77 -5.01
CA THR A 48 2.36 21.77 -5.32
C THR A 48 1.45 21.33 -6.46
N TYR A 49 1.99 20.63 -7.46
CA TYR A 49 1.18 20.08 -8.56
C TYR A 49 0.36 18.90 -8.06
N PHE A 50 0.96 17.99 -7.29
CA PHE A 50 0.26 16.87 -6.67
C PHE A 50 -0.93 17.33 -5.82
N GLU A 51 -0.75 18.32 -4.94
CA GLU A 51 -1.83 18.85 -4.10
C GLU A 51 -3.03 19.39 -4.92
N LYS A 52 -2.77 19.93 -6.13
CA LYS A 52 -3.81 20.39 -7.05
C LYS A 52 -4.55 19.25 -7.76
N ILE A 53 -3.94 18.08 -7.93
CA ILE A 53 -4.54 16.97 -8.68
C ILE A 53 -4.96 15.80 -7.80
N ARG A 54 -4.50 15.69 -6.55
CA ARG A 54 -4.71 14.54 -5.67
C ARG A 54 -6.18 14.16 -5.48
N HIS A 55 -7.07 15.15 -5.45
CA HIS A 55 -8.52 14.96 -5.32
C HIS A 55 -9.16 14.33 -6.57
N LYS A 56 -8.46 14.33 -7.70
CA LYS A 56 -8.87 13.68 -8.95
C LYS A 56 -8.22 12.31 -9.16
N LEU A 57 -7.15 12.03 -8.43
CA LEU A 57 -6.45 10.76 -8.55
C LEU A 57 -7.32 9.63 -7.96
N PRO A 58 -7.30 8.43 -8.57
CA PRO A 58 -7.89 7.25 -7.96
C PRO A 58 -7.28 6.98 -6.57
N HIS A 59 -8.11 6.96 -5.54
CA HIS A 59 -7.70 6.72 -4.17
C HIS A 59 -8.75 5.93 -3.40
N ILE A 60 -8.31 5.30 -2.31
CA ILE A 60 -9.15 4.57 -1.36
C ILE A 60 -8.96 5.26 0.00
N GLU A 61 -10.08 5.65 0.60
CA GLU A 61 -10.13 6.15 1.96
C GLU A 61 -10.29 4.97 2.93
N ILE A 62 -9.34 4.83 3.86
CA ILE A 62 -9.35 3.80 4.89
C ILE A 62 -9.67 4.49 6.21
N PRO A 63 -10.90 4.37 6.72
CA PRO A 63 -11.25 4.92 8.01
C PRO A 63 -10.52 4.14 9.12
N ASP A 64 -9.87 4.87 10.03
CA ASP A 64 -9.32 4.29 11.26
C ASP A 64 -10.29 4.56 12.41
N GLU A 65 -11.04 3.52 12.78
CA GLU A 65 -12.03 3.56 13.86
C GLU A 65 -11.44 3.94 15.23
N LYS A 66 -10.13 3.74 15.45
CA LYS A 66 -9.48 4.02 16.73
C LYS A 66 -9.05 5.47 16.88
N THR A 67 -8.64 6.10 15.78
CA THR A 67 -8.14 7.48 15.78
C THR A 67 -9.14 8.49 15.23
N GLY A 68 -10.22 8.01 14.57
CA GLY A 68 -11.17 8.86 13.85
C GLY A 68 -10.54 9.53 12.62
N SER A 69 -9.34 9.11 12.23
CA SER A 69 -8.63 9.66 11.07
C SER A 69 -8.95 8.85 9.81
N VAL A 70 -8.86 9.50 8.65
CA VAL A 70 -9.01 8.83 7.35
C VAL A 70 -7.63 8.72 6.72
N GLY A 71 -7.14 7.50 6.61
CA GLY A 71 -5.96 7.19 5.82
C GLY A 71 -6.29 7.23 4.32
N ILE A 72 -5.36 7.68 3.49
CA ILE A 72 -5.54 7.69 2.03
C ILE A 72 -4.50 6.76 1.40
N VAL A 73 -4.99 5.89 0.51
CA VAL A 73 -4.16 4.96 -0.25
C VAL A 73 -4.39 5.15 -1.73
N TYR A 74 -3.30 5.21 -2.49
CA TYR A 74 -3.30 5.43 -3.94
C TYR A 74 -2.85 4.17 -4.68
N PRO A 75 -3.74 3.49 -5.42
CA PRO A 75 -3.36 2.33 -6.24
C PRO A 75 -2.44 2.75 -7.39
N LYS A 76 -1.18 2.28 -7.40
CA LYS A 76 -0.14 2.76 -8.33
C LYS A 76 -0.56 2.62 -9.78
N LYS A 77 -1.14 1.47 -10.15
CA LYS A 77 -1.58 1.17 -11.53
C LYS A 77 -2.68 2.13 -12.00
N ALA A 78 -3.71 2.33 -11.19
CA ALA A 78 -4.84 3.19 -11.53
C ALA A 78 -4.42 4.66 -11.63
N VAL A 79 -3.58 5.13 -10.71
CA VAL A 79 -3.07 6.50 -10.73
C VAL A 79 -2.19 6.76 -11.95
N LYS A 80 -1.28 5.84 -12.29
CA LYS A 80 -0.45 5.97 -13.50
C LYS A 80 -1.30 6.02 -14.77
N GLN A 81 -2.27 5.11 -14.90
CA GLN A 81 -3.20 5.11 -16.02
C GLN A 81 -3.97 6.44 -16.12
N TRP A 82 -4.50 6.93 -14.99
CA TRP A 82 -5.21 8.21 -14.96
C TRP A 82 -4.30 9.36 -15.41
N LEU A 83 -3.05 9.39 -14.95
CA LEU A 83 -2.07 10.39 -15.39
C LEU A 83 -1.80 10.28 -16.89
N ASP A 84 -1.58 9.09 -17.42
CA ASP A 84 -1.35 8.89 -18.86
C ASP A 84 -2.55 9.41 -19.69
N GLU A 85 -3.77 9.20 -19.22
CA GLU A 85 -5.01 9.64 -19.88
C GLU A 85 -5.29 11.15 -19.76
N HIS A 86 -4.88 11.78 -18.64
CA HIS A 86 -5.30 13.15 -18.29
C HIS A 86 -4.16 14.18 -18.28
N THR A 87 -2.90 13.73 -18.43
CA THR A 87 -1.73 14.61 -18.45
C THR A 87 -0.93 14.51 -19.75
N THR A 88 -1.14 13.48 -20.57
CA THR A 88 -0.59 13.38 -21.94
C THR A 88 -1.42 14.21 -22.92
N THR A 89 -1.42 15.52 -22.72
CA THR A 89 -1.74 16.48 -23.78
C THR A 89 -0.70 17.59 -23.69
N TYR A 90 0.05 17.75 -24.79
CA TYR A 90 1.19 18.65 -25.06
C TYR A 90 2.59 18.05 -24.89
#